data_AF-A0A942V6M0-F1
#
_entry.id   AF-A0A942V6M0-F1
#
_cell.length_a   1.000
_cell.length_b   1.000
_cell.length_c   1.000
_cell.angle_alpha   90.00
_cell.angle_beta   90.00
_cell.angle_gamma   90.00
#
_symmetry.space_group_name_H-M   'P 1'
#
loop_
_entity.id
_entity.type
_entity.pdbx_description
1 polymer ?
#
loop_
_entity_poly.entity_id
_entity_poly.type
_entity_poly.pdbx_seq_one_letter_code
_entity_poly.pdbx_strand_id
1 'polypeptide(L)'
;MVNPVLKRALHTWGEQAQMMMVVEEMSELMKEILKNVNRGKDNLAEIIEETADVEIMLEQLKENYQIADKVEAYKSEKIKLIERRLDDWDKTHAA
;
A
#
# COMPACT_ATOMS: atom_id res chain seq x y z
N MET A 1 10.34 -8.95 9.89
CA MET A 1 11.75 -8.49 9.79
C MET A 1 11.85 -7.60 8.57
N VAL A 2 12.48 -6.43 8.70
CA VAL A 2 12.67 -5.51 7.58
C VAL A 2 13.77 -6.02 6.65
N ASN A 3 13.55 -5.88 5.34
CA ASN A 3 14.53 -6.25 4.34
C ASN A 3 15.85 -5.48 4.55
N PRO A 4 17.01 -6.16 4.67
CA PRO A 4 18.30 -5.50 4.91
C PRO A 4 18.67 -4.43 3.88
N VAL A 5 18.21 -4.59 2.63
CA VAL A 5 18.45 -3.62 1.55
C VAL A 5 17.70 -2.32 1.80
N LEU A 6 16.46 -2.41 2.27
CA LEU A 6 15.62 -1.24 2.55
C LEU A 6 16.18 -0.43 3.72
N LYS A 7 16.62 -1.11 4.77
CA LYS A 7 17.33 -0.49 5.89
C LYS A 7 18.61 0.24 5.44
N ARG A 8 19.38 -0.36 4.53
CA ARG A 8 20.56 0.28 3.94
C ARG A 8 20.17 1.50 3.11
N ALA A 9 19.11 1.42 2.31
CA ALA A 9 18.60 2.53 1.50
C ALA A 9 18.20 3.74 2.37
N LEU A 10 17.48 3.53 3.49
CA LEU A 10 17.17 4.59 4.46
C LEU A 10 18.44 5.25 5.02
N HIS A 11 19.45 4.45 5.39
CA HIS A 11 20.70 4.98 5.91
C HIS A 11 21.51 5.74 4.84
N THR A 12 21.46 5.32 3.58
CA THR A 12 22.22 5.93 2.48
C THR A 12 21.58 7.20 1.96
N TRP A 13 20.25 7.23 1.78
CA TRP A 13 19.55 8.34 1.14
C TRP A 13 18.81 9.26 2.11
N GLY A 14 18.62 8.83 3.36
CA GLY A 14 18.00 9.63 4.41
C GLY A 14 16.47 9.55 4.43
N GLU A 15 15.93 9.82 5.61
CA GLU A 15 14.50 9.69 5.92
C GLU A 15 13.62 10.55 5.00
N GLN A 16 13.96 11.84 4.86
CA GLN A 16 13.16 12.78 4.08
C GLN A 16 13.08 12.36 2.60
N ALA A 17 14.20 11.97 2.01
CA ALA A 17 14.23 11.52 0.61
C ALA A 17 13.37 10.27 0.42
N GLN A 18 13.47 9.30 1.33
CA GLN A 18 12.66 8.09 1.26
C GLN A 18 11.17 8.37 1.47
N MET A 19 10.78 9.29 2.35
CA MET A 19 9.35 9.65 2.51
C MET A 19 8.80 10.39 1.29
N MET A 20 9.63 11.14 0.57
CA MET A 20 9.22 11.72 -0.71
C MET A 20 9.03 10.66 -1.79
N MET A 21 9.90 9.64 -1.85
CA MET A 21 9.70 8.49 -2.75
C MET A 21 8.37 7.78 -2.47
N VAL A 22 8.01 7.57 -1.19
CA VAL A 22 6.70 6.99 -0.84
C VAL A 22 5.54 7.77 -1.47
N VAL A 23 5.60 9.11 -1.43
CA VAL A 23 4.57 9.97 -2.02
C VAL A 23 4.55 9.88 -3.55
N GLU A 24 5.72 9.78 -4.16
CA GLU A 24 5.89 9.64 -5.61
C GLU A 24 5.25 8.34 -6.11
N GLU A 25 5.65 7.18 -5.56
CA GLU A 25 5.12 5.87 -5.99
C GLU A 25 3.61 5.77 -5.73
N MET A 26 3.12 6.32 -4.61
CA MET A 26 1.67 6.38 -4.36
C MET A 26 0.95 7.21 -5.44
N SER A 27 1.57 8.30 -5.91
CA SER A 27 1.00 9.15 -6.96
C SER A 27 1.00 8.48 -8.32
N GLU A 28 2.02 7.68 -8.61
CA GLU A 28 2.14 6.90 -9.83
C GLU A 28 1.07 5.79 -9.89
N LEU A 29 0.92 5.01 -8.81
CA LEU A 29 -0.15 4.01 -8.70
C LEU A 29 -1.54 4.65 -8.80
N MET A 30 -1.78 5.78 -8.12
CA MET A 30 -3.04 6.52 -8.25
C MET A 30 -3.33 6.90 -9.70
N LYS A 31 -2.33 7.38 -10.44
CA LYS A 31 -2.43 7.77 -11.86
C LYS A 31 -2.80 6.56 -12.73
N GLU A 32 -2.19 5.39 -12.52
CA GLU A 32 -2.49 4.19 -13.30
C GLU A 32 -3.87 3.60 -12.99
N ILE A 33 -4.29 3.60 -11.72
CA ILE A 33 -5.66 3.22 -11.33
C ILE A 33 -6.69 4.13 -11.99
N LEU A 34 -6.46 5.46 -12.00
CA LEU A 34 -7.38 6.41 -12.65
C LEU A 34 -7.47 6.18 -14.16
N LYS A 35 -6.36 5.87 -14.84
CA LYS A 35 -6.38 5.51 -16.26
C LYS A 35 -7.20 4.25 -16.50
N ASN A 36 -7.05 3.23 -15.65
CA ASN A 36 -7.79 1.98 -15.77
C ASN A 36 -9.29 2.18 -15.51
N VAL A 37 -9.65 2.69 -14.33
CA VAL A 37 -11.05 2.77 -13.87
C VAL A 37 -11.85 3.84 -14.62
N ASN A 38 -11.31 5.04 -14.83
CA ASN A 38 -12.09 6.14 -15.43
C ASN A 38 -12.02 6.16 -16.95
N ARG A 39 -10.98 5.57 -17.56
CA ARG A 39 -10.74 5.65 -19.01
C ARG A 39 -10.76 4.29 -19.70
N GLY A 40 -10.92 3.19 -18.95
CA GLY A 40 -10.94 1.84 -19.50
C GLY A 40 -9.63 1.44 -20.17
N LYS A 41 -8.49 2.02 -19.76
CA LYS A 41 -7.18 1.64 -20.31
C LYS A 41 -6.82 0.22 -19.89
N ASP A 42 -6.25 -0.54 -20.82
CA ASP A 42 -5.56 -1.80 -20.54
C ASP A 42 -4.09 -1.50 -20.20
N ASN A 43 -3.85 -1.19 -18.92
CA ASN A 43 -2.55 -0.83 -18.33
C ASN A 43 -2.24 -1.69 -17.09
N LEU A 44 -2.58 -2.99 -17.17
CA LEU A 44 -2.39 -3.93 -16.06
C LEU A 44 -0.91 -4.09 -15.69
N ALA A 45 -0.01 -4.05 -16.67
CA ALA A 45 1.43 -4.17 -16.43
C ALA A 45 1.93 -3.02 -15.55
N GLU A 46 1.52 -1.79 -15.88
CA GLU A 46 1.85 -0.59 -15.10
C GLU A 46 1.22 -0.66 -13.70
N ILE A 47 -0.02 -1.11 -13.55
CA ILE A 47 -0.61 -1.29 -12.20
C ILE A 47 0.21 -2.28 -11.36
N ILE A 48 0.70 -3.36 -11.95
CA ILE A 48 1.52 -4.36 -11.24
C ILE A 48 2.83 -3.72 -10.77
N GLU A 49 3.54 -3.01 -11.65
CA GLU A 49 4.79 -2.33 -11.36
C GLU A 49 4.61 -1.32 -10.22
N GLU A 50 3.67 -0.39 -10.38
CA GLU A 50 3.44 0.69 -9.42
C GLU A 50 2.89 0.16 -8.07
N THR A 51 2.19 -0.98 -8.07
CA THR A 51 1.78 -1.63 -6.83
C THR A 51 2.99 -2.20 -6.09
N ALA A 52 3.91 -2.86 -6.80
CA ALA A 52 5.13 -3.40 -6.20
C ALA A 52 6.00 -2.27 -5.63
N ASP A 53 6.12 -1.15 -6.35
CA ASP A 53 6.89 0.01 -5.89
C ASP A 53 6.27 0.64 -4.64
N VAL A 54 4.94 0.78 -4.59
CA VAL A 54 4.23 1.21 -3.37
C VAL A 54 4.43 0.23 -2.22
N GLU A 55 4.38 -1.09 -2.45
CA GLU A 55 4.60 -2.09 -1.39
C GLU A 55 6.01 -1.94 -0.79
N ILE A 56 7.04 -1.79 -1.63
CA ILE A 56 8.42 -1.56 -1.20
C ILE A 56 8.54 -0.25 -0.42
N MET A 57 7.94 0.84 -0.91
CA MET A 57 7.98 2.12 -0.22
C MET A 57 7.19 2.11 1.10
N LEU A 58 6.11 1.33 1.19
CA LEU A 58 5.42 1.11 2.46
C LEU A 58 6.30 0.34 3.47
N GLU A 59 7.16 -0.57 3.02
CA GLU A 59 8.18 -1.17 3.88
C GLU A 59 9.19 -0.13 4.37
N GLN A 60 9.65 0.78 3.50
CA GLN A 60 10.53 1.88 3.91
C GLN A 60 9.87 2.81 4.93
N LEU A 61 8.60 3.16 4.74
CA LEU A 61 7.83 3.96 5.69
C LEU A 61 7.73 3.26 7.05
N LYS A 62 7.39 1.96 7.05
CA LYS A 62 7.26 1.18 8.28
C LYS A 62 8.59 1.08 9.04
N GLU A 63 9.71 0.91 8.35
CA GLU A 63 11.05 0.92 8.96
C GLU A 63 11.42 2.32 9.46
N ASN A 64 11.20 3.38 8.67
CA ASN A 64 11.53 4.75 9.06
C ASN A 64 10.89 5.14 10.40
N TYR A 65 9.61 4.81 10.59
CA TYR A 65 8.89 5.12 11.82
C TYR A 65 8.91 4.01 12.87
N GLN A 66 9.50 2.86 12.57
CA GLN A 66 9.50 1.66 13.44
C GLN A 66 8.07 1.25 13.87
N ILE A 67 7.14 1.20 12.90
CA ILE A 67 5.70 0.96 13.14
C ILE A 67 5.15 -0.33 12.52
N ALA A 68 5.98 -1.21 11.96
CA ALA A 68 5.53 -2.40 11.25
C ALA A 68 4.52 -3.24 12.07
N ASP A 69 4.85 -3.57 13.32
CA ASP A 69 3.99 -4.41 14.17
C ASP A 69 2.65 -3.73 14.50
N LYS A 70 2.67 -2.41 14.73
CA LYS A 70 1.46 -1.62 15.01
C LYS A 70 0.55 -1.58 13.79
N VAL A 71 1.13 -1.41 12.59
CA VAL A 71 0.38 -1.42 11.33
C VAL A 71 -0.26 -2.78 11.10
N GLU A 72 0.46 -3.89 11.30
CA GLU A 72 -0.12 -5.23 11.11
C GLU A 72 -1.23 -5.56 12.12
N ALA A 73 -1.07 -5.17 13.39
CA ALA A 73 -2.14 -5.30 14.38
C ALA A 73 -3.39 -4.50 13.96
N TYR A 74 -3.20 -3.25 13.51
CA TYR A 74 -4.31 -2.39 13.09
C TYR A 74 -4.98 -2.90 11.81
N LYS A 75 -4.22 -3.41 10.83
CA LYS A 75 -4.74 -4.06 9.62
C LYS A 75 -5.63 -5.25 9.97
N SER A 76 -5.17 -6.11 10.88
CA SER A 76 -5.92 -7.30 11.30
C SER A 76 -7.29 -6.95 11.88
N GLU A 77 -7.37 -5.92 12.72
CA GLU A 77 -8.65 -5.45 13.26
C GLU A 77 -9.53 -4.80 12.19
N LYS A 78 -8.94 -4.05 11.24
CA LYS A 78 -9.71 -3.46 10.13
C LYS A 78 -10.29 -4.53 9.20
N ILE A 79 -9.58 -5.62 8.95
CA ILE A 79 -10.07 -6.74 8.13
C ILE A 79 -11.29 -7.39 8.78
N LYS A 80 -11.26 -7.65 10.09
CA LYS A 80 -12.44 -8.17 10.83
C LYS A 80 -13.66 -7.25 10.72
N LEU A 81 -13.45 -5.93 10.71
CA LEU A 81 -14.53 -4.97 10.52
C LEU A 81 -15.09 -5.00 9.09
N ILE A 82 -14.24 -5.23 8.09
CA ILE A 82 -14.69 -5.41 6.70
C ILE A 82 -15.50 -6.69 6.57
N GLU A 83 -15.02 -7.80 7.14
CA GLU A 83 -15.74 -9.09 7.17
C GLU A 83 -17.13 -8.94 7.77
N ARG A 84 -17.25 -8.33 8.96
CA ARG A 84 -18.57 -8.07 9.56
C ARG A 84 -19.49 -7.24 8.66
N ARG A 85 -18.95 -6.22 7.96
CA ARG A 85 -19.75 -5.39 7.04
C ARG A 85 -20.24 -6.19 5.84
N LEU A 86 -19.44 -7.13 5.35
CA LEU A 86 -19.84 -8.05 4.29
C LEU A 86 -20.93 -9.02 4.79
N ASP A 87 -20.79 -9.59 5.99
CA ASP A 87 -21.82 -10.46 6.57
C ASP A 87 -23.19 -9.77 6.70
N ASP A 88 -23.19 -8.51 7.13
CA ASP A 88 -24.41 -7.72 7.28
C ASP A 88 -24.97 -7.31 5.92
N TRP A 89 -24.10 -7.03 4.94
CA TRP A 89 -24.50 -6.82 3.55
C TRP A 89 -25.18 -8.05 2.96
N ASP A 90 -24.60 -9.23 3.15
CA ASP A 90 -25.13 -10.49 2.62
C ASP A 90 -26.49 -10.84 3.24
N LYS A 91 -26.68 -10.62 4.55
CA LYS A 91 -28.00 -10.80 5.18
C LYS A 91 -29.08 -9.87 4.64
N THR A 92 -28.70 -8.66 4.22
CA THR A 92 -29.64 -7.64 3.72
C THR A 92 -29.90 -7.75 2.23
N HIS A 93 -29.00 -8.38 1.47
CA HIS A 93 -29.07 -8.53 0.02
C HIS A 93 -29.21 -9.99 -0.45
N ALA A 94 -29.36 -10.95 0.48
CA ALA A 94 -29.79 -12.30 0.15
C ALA A 94 -31.25 -12.29 -0.31
N ALA A 95 -31.45 -12.17 -1.63
CA ALA A 95 -32.68 -12.43 -2.37
C ALA A 95 -32.40 -13.44 -3.49
#